data_AF-A0A929AZ58-F1
#
_entry.id   AF-A0A929AZ58-F1
#
_cell.length_a   1.000
_cell.length_b   1.000
_cell.length_c   1.000
_cell.angle_alpha   90.00
_cell.angle_beta   90.00
_cell.angle_gamma   90.00
#
_symmetry.space_group_name_H-M   'P 1'
#
loop_
_entity.id
_entity.type
_entity.pdbx_description
1 polymer ?
#
loop_
_entity_poly.entity_id
_entity_poly.type
_entity_poly.pdbx_seq_one_letter_code
_entity_poly.pdbx_strand_id
1 'polypeptide(L)' 'MAEAWSRALLVAHLIHEASQNYHLLTLRTDTLTADEFYQKLGFKTHPSWEHTTHHLQLNQMEYYP' A
#
# COMPACT_ATOMS: atom_id res chain seq x y z
N MET A 1 6.81 -14.60 -14.65
CA MET A 1 6.66 -13.20 -15.10
C MET A 1 5.21 -12.75 -15.10
N ALA A 2 4.25 -13.47 -15.70
CA ALA A 2 2.83 -13.06 -15.76
C ALA A 2 2.15 -12.81 -14.39
N GLU A 3 2.44 -13.61 -13.37
CA GLU A 3 1.79 -13.48 -12.05
C GLU A 3 2.17 -12.22 -11.26
N ALA A 4 3.37 -11.67 -11.47
CA ALA A 4 3.79 -10.45 -10.76
C ALA A 4 3.02 -9.23 -11.28
N TRP A 5 2.71 -9.21 -12.58
CA TRP A 5 1.92 -8.15 -13.21
C TRP A 5 0.45 -8.20 -12.80
N SER A 6 -0.14 -9.39 -12.65
CA SER A 6 -1.53 -9.52 -12.19
C SER A 6 -1.72 -9.04 -10.76
N ARG A 7 -0.75 -9.31 -9.86
CA ARG A 7 -0.77 -8.81 -8.47
C ARG A 7 -0.69 -7.29 -8.39
N ALA A 8 0.20 -6.66 -9.17
CA ALA A 8 0.33 -5.20 -9.18
C ALA A 8 -0.95 -4.51 -9.70
N LEU A 9 -1.57 -5.06 -10.75
CA LEU A 9 -2.82 -4.53 -11.31
C LEU A 9 -3.98 -4.62 -10.32
N LEU A 10 -4.12 -5.75 -9.62
CA LEU A 10 -5.15 -5.91 -8.59
C LEU A 10 -4.98 -4.86 -7.48
N VAL A 11 -3.76 -4.69 -6.98
CA VAL A 11 -3.50 -3.74 -5.90
C VAL A 11 -3.70 -2.30 -6.37
N ALA A 12 -3.31 -1.96 -7.60
CA ALA A 12 -3.58 -0.64 -8.17
C ALA A 12 -5.08 -0.34 -8.25
N HIS A 13 -5.89 -1.32 -8.65
CA HIS A 13 -7.35 -1.16 -8.68
C HIS A 13 -7.94 -0.99 -7.28
N LEU A 14 -7.48 -1.78 -6.30
CA LEU A 14 -7.89 -1.62 -4.90
C LEU A 14 -7.53 -0.24 -4.34
N ILE A 15 -6.34 0.27 -4.64
CA ILE A 15 -5.89 1.61 -4.23
C ILE A 15 -6.80 2.68 -4.85
N HIS A 16 -7.12 2.54 -6.15
CA HIS A 16 -8.00 3.47 -6.87
C HIS A 16 -9.41 3.51 -6.28
N GLU A 17 -10.03 2.36 -6.05
CA GLU A 17 -11.38 2.29 -5.46
C GLU A 17 -11.39 2.81 -4.01
N ALA A 18 -10.36 2.46 -3.23
CA ALA A 18 -10.27 2.89 -1.85
C ALA A 18 -10.05 4.40 -1.72
N SER A 19 -9.29 5.05 -2.62
CA SER A 19 -9.05 6.49 -2.55
C SER A 19 -10.32 7.33 -2.73
N GLN A 20 -11.37 6.77 -3.34
CA GLN A 20 -12.64 7.47 -3.50
C GLN A 20 -13.35 7.73 -2.15
N ASN A 21 -13.09 6.91 -1.13
CA ASN A 21 -13.86 6.93 0.13
C ASN A 21 -13.00 6.91 1.40
N TYR A 22 -11.72 6.55 1.30
CA TYR A 22 -10.84 6.36 2.46
C TYR A 22 -9.60 7.22 2.35
N HIS A 23 -9.10 7.67 3.50
CA HIS A 23 -7.87 8.46 3.57
C HIS A 23 -6.62 7.59 3.80
N LEU A 24 -6.80 6.38 4.31
CA LEU A 24 -5.73 5.50 4.74
C LEU A 24 -6.06 4.05 4.40
N LEU A 25 -5.16 3.39 3.68
CA LEU A 25 -5.10 1.93 3.59
C LEU A 25 -4.09 1.40 4.58
N THR A 26 -4.47 0.33 5.26
CA THR A 26 -3.60 -0.40 6.17
C THR A 26 -3.61 -1.87 5.76
N LEU A 27 -2.43 -2.45 5.60
CA LEU A 27 -2.28 -3.89 5.34
C LEU A 27 -1.20 -4.47 6.24
N ARG A 28 -1.35 -5.74 6.60
CA ARG A 28 -0.35 -6.48 7.37
C ARG A 28 0.21 -7.58 6.50
N THR A 29 1.51 -7.67 6.48
CA THR A 29 2.29 -8.68 5.76
C THR A 29 2.97 -9.59 6.77
N ASP A 30 3.23 -10.82 6.36
CA ASP A 30 3.88 -11.84 7.17
C ASP A 30 5.18 -12.37 6.52
N THR A 31 5.54 -11.88 5.34
CA THR A 31 6.74 -12.29 4.61
C THR A 31 7.53 -11.09 4.11
N LEU A 32 8.87 -11.22 4.10
CA LEU A 32 9.78 -10.19 3.60
C LEU A 32 9.51 -9.85 2.12
N THR A 33 9.16 -10.85 1.30
CA THR A 33 8.84 -10.63 -0.12
C THR A 33 7.58 -9.77 -0.29
N ALA A 34 6.58 -9.89 0.59
CA ALA A 34 5.41 -9.03 0.57
C ALA A 34 5.75 -7.62 1.05
N ASP A 35 6.60 -7.48 2.07
CA ASP A 35 7.07 -6.16 2.54
C ASP A 35 7.71 -5.36 1.42
N GLU A 36 8.68 -5.97 0.73
CA GLU A 36 9.38 -5.33 -0.40
C GLU A 36 8.44 -4.98 -1.55
N PHE A 37 7.42 -5.80 -1.80
CA PHE A 37 6.43 -5.56 -2.84
C PHE A 37 5.56 -4.34 -2.53
N TYR A 38 4.97 -4.28 -1.33
CA TYR A 38 4.07 -3.18 -0.95
C TYR A 38 4.83 -1.85 -0.74
N GLN A 39 6.08 -1.89 -0.26
CA GLN A 39 6.93 -0.70 -0.20
C GLN A 39 7.15 -0.07 -1.59
N LYS A 40 7.34 -0.88 -2.64
CA LYS A 40 7.47 -0.39 -4.03
C LYS A 40 6.19 0.26 -4.56
N LEU A 41 5.03 -0.06 -3.97
CA LEU A 41 3.73 0.54 -4.28
C LEU A 41 3.44 1.80 -3.45
N GLY A 42 4.40 2.27 -2.64
CA GLY A 42 4.29 3.51 -1.86
C GLY A 42 3.78 3.33 -0.44
N PHE A 43 3.53 2.09 0.01
CA PHE A 43 3.23 1.83 1.41
C PHE A 43 4.47 2.11 2.28
N LYS A 44 4.23 2.67 3.47
CA LYS A 44 5.25 2.99 4.46
C LYS A 44 5.01 2.17 5.72
N THR A 45 6.10 1.73 6.35
CA THR A 45 6.07 1.01 7.64
C THR A 45 6.56 1.94 8.75
N HIS A 46 5.85 2.00 9.87
CA HIS A 46 6.32 2.67 11.08
C HIS A 46 5.94 1.88 12.35
N PRO A 47 6.90 1.50 13.21
CA PRO A 47 8.35 1.40 13.02
C PRO A 47 8.74 0.19 12.15
N SER A 48 9.99 0.12 11.69
CA SER A 48 10.52 -0.91 10.77
C SER A 48 10.79 -2.26 11.46
N TRP A 49 9.72 -2.95 11.87
CA TRP A 49 9.79 -4.32 12.37
C TRP A 49 9.44 -5.34 11.28
N GLU A 50 9.86 -6.59 11.46
CA GLU A 50 9.41 -7.71 10.65
C GLU A 50 7.93 -8.01 10.96
N HIS A 51 7.13 -8.35 9.95
CA HIS A 51 5.66 -8.52 10.03
C HIS A 51 4.88 -7.23 10.33
N THR A 52 5.29 -6.14 9.69
CA THR A 52 4.77 -4.82 9.99
C THR A 52 3.44 -4.51 9.34
N THR A 53 2.72 -3.62 10.01
CA THR A 53 1.59 -2.93 9.44
C THR A 53 2.11 -1.86 8.47
N HIS A 54 1.71 -1.99 7.21
CA HIS A 54 1.98 -1.06 6.12
C HIS A 54 0.84 -0.07 5.99
N HIS A 55 1.18 1.20 5.75
CA HIS A 55 0.23 2.29 5.62
C HIS A 55 0.41 3.01 4.28
N LEU A 56 -0.70 3.23 3.56
CA LEU A 56 -0.74 4.08 2.37
C LEU A 56 -1.76 5.19 2.56
N GLN A 57 -1.28 6.43 2.56
CA GLN A 57 -2.15 7.61 2.53
C GLN A 57 -2.72 7.76 1.12
N LEU A 58 -4.04 7.78 1.00
CA LEU A 58 -4.76 7.76 -0.29
C LEU A 58 -5.17 9.15 -0.78
N ASN A 59 -5.47 10.03 0.16
CA ASN A 59 -5.95 11.38 -0.11
C ASN A 59 -4.91 12.37 0.40
N GLN A 60 -3.95 12.72 -0.45
CA GLN A 60 -3.23 13.98 -0.29
C GLN A 60 -4.20 15.11 -0.67
N MET A 61 -5.18 15.40 0.18
CA MET A 61 -5.73 16.74 0.18
C MET A 61 -4.59 17.65 0.60
N GLU A 62 -3.96 18.32 -0.36
CA GLU A 62 -3.13 19.49 -0.10
C GLU A 62 -3.99 20.47 0.70
N TYR A 63 -3.81 20.46 2.02
CA TYR A 63 -4.33 21.51 2.87
C TYR A 63 -3.46 22.74 2.59
N TYR A 64 -3.93 23.60 1.70
CA TYR A 64 -3.41 24.96 1.53
C TYR A 64 -4.10 25.85 2.56
N PRO A 65 -3.43 26.30 3.65
CA PRO A 65 -3.95 27.35 4.51
C PRO A 65 -4.00 28.71 3.80
#